data_AF-A0A1H8UDB0-F1
#
_entry.id   AF-A0A1H8UDB0-F1
#
_cell.length_a   1.000
_cell.length_b   1.000
_cell.length_c   1.000
_cell.angle_alpha   90.00
_cell.angle_beta   90.00
_cell.angle_gamma   90.00
#
_symmetry.space_group_name_H-M   'P 1'
#
loop_
_entity.id
_entity.type
_entity.pdbx_description
1 polymer ?
#
loop_
_entity_poly.entity_id
_entity_poly.type
_entity_poly.pdbx_seq_one_letter_code
_entity_poly.pdbx_strand_id
1 'polypeptide(L)'
;MEIQPDKQNLDQTFSTTVYFIDFYQRDYKWTEEPVRRLLDDVFYQFDETYHNHSDLEPNKENINARYPWYYLNTYVTNTVNGRVFVVDGQQRLTTLTLILLKLLTKATTLQSKTKGWLERKIAGYSGTEHEFWMNHVKHRHVLENLMAGYDPNGIDTSTGITAVNMVKNYLLISSELDKRLNSLQCFDTFVHYFLFRLVLINLSVDTTHVPMVFEVINDRGVRLKPYEILKGKLLGQIDKVELDKGKYNETWENQLQAVNAFKEDEIDSFFRYWLKAKFAENRKIGQRFDGDYHREMFKTDINLSLKLDHNPVEVKAFLKETFRYFTNLYTKIWQATQKEDTNYPAVYYNSLNELDSQFMLILSSCKVDDPEEIEKIRVVSSGLDRIFSLLQLQGAYDSNEFATRLFDISVEIREIPVKNIPEVFEKHLIAELEERRAMTINQVFSYALFRPMSIDRLNTRFIRYFFGRIEKLLAGGMKLQMKHELKDLVTLRGVKTGFHIEHILSRNTENLDLFGSDEERFEQERNRLGGVLMLKGKDNISSNNEVYSEKLKSYANTLYWNETLRADTYKSKLDFVGFAESNQLSFKPLEEFGPDELEERQKLLFDLSNLIWLENKGSD
;
A
#
# COMPACT_ATOMS: atom_id res chain seq x y z
N MET A 1 -26.22 28.44 -6.69
CA MET A 1 -25.75 28.17 -5.33
C MET A 1 -25.41 29.50 -4.70
N GLU A 2 -26.27 30.02 -3.83
CA GLU A 2 -26.01 31.28 -3.14
C GLU A 2 -25.11 30.96 -1.94
N ILE A 3 -23.85 31.42 -1.98
CA ILE A 3 -22.91 31.26 -0.86
C ILE A 3 -23.03 32.54 -0.03
N GLN A 4 -23.41 32.41 1.25
CA GLN A 4 -23.50 33.54 2.16
C GLN A 4 -22.29 33.53 3.11
N PRO A 5 -21.30 34.44 2.92
CA PRO A 5 -20.17 34.56 3.83
C PRO A 5 -20.56 35.31 5.10
N ASP A 6 -20.31 34.71 6.26
CA ASP A 6 -20.52 35.34 7.57
C ASP A 6 -19.20 35.39 8.36
N LYS A 7 -18.77 36.59 8.75
CA LYS A 7 -17.54 36.80 9.53
C LYS A 7 -17.83 36.60 11.01
N GLN A 8 -17.19 35.61 11.62
CA GLN A 8 -17.40 35.24 13.01
C GLN A 8 -16.08 35.20 13.79
N ASN A 9 -16.13 35.46 15.10
CA ASN A 9 -15.04 35.12 16.01
C ASN A 9 -15.39 33.84 16.80
N LEU A 10 -14.44 33.31 17.55
CA LEU A 10 -14.66 32.04 18.28
C LEU A 10 -15.71 32.15 19.39
N ASP A 11 -15.91 33.35 19.97
CA ASP A 11 -17.02 33.61 20.90
C ASP A 11 -18.39 33.38 20.24
N GLN A 12 -18.55 33.77 18.97
CA GLN A 12 -19.78 33.58 18.21
C GLN A 12 -19.90 32.17 17.63
N THR A 13 -18.84 31.63 17.03
CA THR A 13 -18.84 30.31 16.40
C THR A 13 -19.20 29.21 17.40
N PHE A 14 -18.61 29.22 18.60
CA PHE A 14 -18.87 28.22 19.63
C PHE A 14 -19.88 28.70 20.67
N SER A 15 -21.06 29.17 20.26
CA SER A 15 -22.04 29.77 21.19
C SER A 15 -23.26 28.88 21.46
N THR A 16 -24.08 28.61 20.45
CA THR A 16 -25.36 27.88 20.57
C THR A 16 -25.62 26.90 19.42
N THR A 17 -24.77 26.91 18.39
CA THR A 17 -24.92 26.01 17.24
C THR A 17 -24.22 24.68 17.53
N VAL A 18 -24.97 23.59 17.46
CA VAL A 18 -24.41 22.23 17.43
C VAL A 18 -24.02 21.90 16.00
N TYR A 19 -22.72 21.81 15.76
CA TYR A 19 -22.12 21.40 14.50
C TYR A 19 -22.01 19.88 14.44
N PHE A 20 -22.79 19.27 13.56
CA PHE A 20 -22.77 17.83 13.33
C PHE A 20 -21.72 17.48 12.27
N ILE A 21 -21.12 16.31 12.43
CA ILE A 21 -20.20 15.72 11.45
C ILE A 21 -20.94 14.61 10.74
N ASP A 22 -21.12 14.75 9.42
CA ASP A 22 -21.88 13.77 8.63
C ASP A 22 -21.01 12.55 8.26
N PHE A 23 -21.64 11.43 7.89
CA PHE A 23 -20.96 10.14 7.70
C PHE A 23 -19.93 10.11 6.55
N TYR A 24 -20.03 11.02 5.59
CA TYR A 24 -19.10 11.15 4.46
C TYR A 24 -17.86 11.97 4.81
N GLN A 25 -17.87 12.68 5.95
CA GLN A 25 -16.68 13.38 6.41
C GLN A 25 -15.60 12.38 6.84
N ARG A 26 -14.35 12.79 6.67
CA ARG A 26 -13.21 12.00 7.15
C ARG A 26 -13.05 12.13 8.66
N ASP A 27 -12.38 11.13 9.24
CA ASP A 27 -11.89 11.17 10.61
C ASP A 27 -10.98 12.39 10.88
N TYR A 28 -10.85 12.77 12.15
CA TYR A 28 -9.86 13.75 12.59
C TYR A 28 -8.44 13.18 12.37
N LYS A 29 -7.77 13.68 11.33
CA LYS A 29 -6.47 13.21 10.81
C LYS A 29 -5.34 14.22 11.03
N TRP A 30 -5.61 15.41 11.57
CA TRP A 30 -4.52 16.33 11.93
C TRP A 30 -3.58 15.67 12.94
N THR A 31 -2.31 15.60 12.58
CA THR A 31 -1.20 15.16 13.42
C THR A 31 -0.52 16.38 14.05
N GLU A 32 0.64 16.19 14.67
CA GLU A 32 1.35 17.23 15.41
C GLU A 32 1.69 18.48 14.58
N GLU A 33 2.18 18.33 13.35
CA GLU A 33 2.63 19.46 12.53
C GLU A 33 1.55 20.53 12.23
N PRO A 34 0.35 20.20 11.72
CA PRO A 34 -0.68 21.21 11.49
C PRO A 34 -1.16 21.87 12.79
N VAL A 35 -1.17 21.13 13.91
CA VAL A 35 -1.56 21.67 15.22
C VAL A 35 -0.50 22.64 15.75
N ARG A 36 0.79 22.30 15.65
CA ARG A 36 1.90 23.19 16.02
C ARG A 36 1.86 24.48 15.21
N ARG A 37 1.72 24.39 13.89
CA ARG A 37 1.62 25.56 13.02
C ARG A 37 0.47 26.48 13.41
N LEU A 38 -0.71 25.92 13.69
CA LEU A 38 -1.85 26.71 14.17
C LEU A 38 -1.53 27.43 15.48
N LEU A 39 -0.92 26.74 16.45
CA LEU A 39 -0.52 27.35 17.72
C LEU A 39 0.53 28.44 17.50
N ASP A 40 1.58 28.16 16.74
CA ASP A 40 2.66 29.11 16.46
C ASP A 40 2.13 30.38 15.78
N ASP A 41 1.22 30.26 14.82
CA ASP A 41 0.61 31.42 14.15
C ASP A 41 -0.25 32.26 15.12
N VAL A 42 -1.06 31.60 15.96
CA VAL A 42 -1.92 32.26 16.96
C VAL A 42 -1.06 32.99 17.99
N PHE A 43 0.02 32.35 18.45
CA PHE A 43 0.92 32.90 19.46
C PHE A 43 1.88 33.95 18.91
N TYR A 44 2.29 33.87 17.63
CA TYR A 44 3.20 34.86 17.03
C TYR A 44 2.70 36.29 17.24
N GLN A 45 1.42 36.53 16.91
CA GLN A 45 0.78 37.84 17.08
C GLN A 45 0.47 38.18 18.55
N PHE A 46 0.13 37.18 19.35
CA PHE A 46 -0.19 37.36 20.76
C PHE A 46 1.03 37.72 21.59
N ASP A 47 2.13 36.96 21.44
CA ASP A 47 3.35 37.08 22.24
C ASP A 47 3.98 38.47 22.05
N GLU A 48 4.06 38.95 20.80
CA GLU A 48 4.56 40.30 20.49
C GLU A 48 3.71 41.40 21.15
N THR A 49 2.38 41.29 21.03
CA THR A 49 1.47 42.31 21.60
C THR A 49 1.47 42.26 23.14
N TYR A 50 1.44 41.05 23.72
CA TYR A 50 1.44 40.87 25.16
C TYR A 50 2.73 41.36 25.81
N HIS A 51 3.89 41.17 25.17
CA HIS A 51 5.15 41.73 25.66
C HIS A 51 5.09 43.26 25.81
N ASN A 52 4.47 43.95 24.85
CA ASN A 52 4.35 45.42 24.83
C ASN A 52 3.23 45.97 25.74
N HIS A 53 2.31 45.11 26.17
CA HIS A 53 1.06 45.51 26.82
C HIS A 53 0.64 44.58 27.98
N SER A 54 1.62 43.98 28.67
CA SER A 54 1.38 42.96 29.69
C SER A 54 0.57 43.44 30.91
N ASP A 55 0.51 44.74 31.13
CA ASP A 55 -0.20 45.45 32.18
C ASP A 55 -1.66 45.79 31.84
N LEU A 56 -2.09 45.60 30.58
CA LEU A 56 -3.47 45.85 30.18
C LEU A 56 -4.44 44.89 30.87
N GLU A 57 -5.53 45.43 31.40
CA GLU A 57 -6.60 44.60 31.94
C GLU A 57 -7.19 43.69 30.84
N PRO A 58 -7.38 42.39 31.11
CA PRO A 58 -7.89 41.43 30.13
C PRO A 58 -9.40 41.60 29.98
N ASN A 59 -9.81 42.55 29.14
CA ASN A 59 -11.21 42.83 28.82
C ASN A 59 -11.41 43.02 27.30
N LYS A 60 -12.66 43.00 26.85
CA LYS A 60 -13.00 43.04 25.42
C LYS A 60 -12.51 44.31 24.74
N GLU A 61 -12.64 45.46 25.41
CA GLU A 61 -12.29 46.78 24.89
C GLU A 61 -10.79 46.88 24.62
N ASN A 62 -9.96 46.52 25.61
CA ASN A 62 -8.50 46.56 25.52
C ASN A 62 -7.99 45.60 24.44
N ILE A 63 -8.53 44.38 24.41
CA ILE A 63 -8.13 43.36 23.44
C ILE A 63 -8.51 43.77 22.01
N ASN A 64 -9.71 44.33 21.83
CA ASN A 64 -10.15 44.80 20.52
C ASN A 64 -9.38 46.03 20.03
N ALA A 65 -8.92 46.89 20.95
CA ALA A 65 -8.15 48.07 20.61
C ALA A 65 -6.67 47.76 20.29
N ARG A 66 -6.06 46.76 20.95
CA ARG A 66 -4.59 46.59 20.96
C ARG A 66 -4.08 45.33 20.30
N TYR A 67 -4.84 44.24 20.34
CA TYR A 67 -4.39 42.99 19.73
C TYR A 67 -4.77 42.97 18.24
N PRO A 68 -3.94 42.43 17.34
CA PRO A 68 -4.34 42.21 15.96
C PRO A 68 -5.32 41.03 15.85
N TRP A 69 -6.06 40.93 14.74
CA TRP A 69 -6.93 39.78 14.50
C TRP A 69 -6.16 38.74 13.68
N TYR A 70 -6.43 37.47 13.92
CA TYR A 70 -5.85 36.37 13.15
C TYR A 70 -6.94 35.66 12.36
N TYR A 71 -6.70 35.47 11.06
CA TYR A 71 -7.64 34.82 10.17
C TYR A 71 -7.43 33.31 10.16
N LEU A 72 -8.40 32.56 10.71
CA LEU A 72 -8.41 31.10 10.76
C LEU A 72 -8.99 30.45 9.50
N ASN A 73 -9.04 31.17 8.39
CA ASN A 73 -9.61 30.73 7.12
C ASN A 73 -11.14 30.51 7.16
N THR A 74 -11.69 30.00 6.06
CA THR A 74 -13.12 29.67 5.93
C THR A 74 -13.43 28.30 6.53
N TYR A 75 -14.69 28.10 6.90
CA TYR A 75 -15.30 26.78 7.09
C TYR A 75 -16.67 26.78 6.41
N VAL A 76 -17.18 25.60 6.08
CA VAL A 76 -18.40 25.47 5.28
C VAL A 76 -19.43 24.68 6.04
N THR A 77 -20.65 25.18 6.07
CA THR A 77 -21.77 24.50 6.71
C THR A 77 -22.92 24.27 5.74
N ASN A 78 -23.69 23.23 6.02
CA ASN A 78 -24.93 22.94 5.32
C ASN A 78 -26.01 22.63 6.35
N THR A 79 -27.18 23.25 6.20
CA THR A 79 -28.30 23.06 7.12
C THR A 79 -29.30 22.09 6.49
N VAL A 80 -29.48 20.93 7.10
CA VAL A 80 -30.43 19.90 6.64
C VAL A 80 -31.39 19.59 7.78
N ASN A 81 -32.70 19.74 7.54
CA ASN A 81 -33.75 19.45 8.52
C ASN A 81 -33.51 20.15 9.87
N GLY A 82 -33.03 21.41 9.84
CA GLY A 82 -32.76 22.21 11.04
C GLY A 82 -31.47 21.85 11.81
N ARG A 83 -30.67 20.88 11.33
CA ARG A 83 -29.33 20.57 11.87
C ARG A 83 -28.25 21.15 10.99
N VAL A 84 -27.22 21.71 11.61
CA VAL A 84 -26.07 22.33 10.91
C VAL A 84 -24.94 21.31 10.83
N PHE A 85 -24.58 20.90 9.62
CA PHE A 85 -23.48 19.97 9.34
C PHE A 85 -22.25 20.73 8.87
N VAL A 86 -21.07 20.33 9.34
CA VAL A 86 -19.79 20.84 8.84
C VAL A 86 -19.43 20.08 7.57
N VAL A 87 -19.25 20.81 6.47
CA VAL A 87 -18.87 20.29 5.16
C VAL A 87 -17.36 20.43 4.93
N ASP A 88 -16.77 21.52 5.42
CA ASP A 88 -15.31 21.74 5.41
C ASP A 88 -14.89 22.54 6.66
N GLY A 89 -13.65 22.38 7.10
CA GLY A 89 -13.10 23.01 8.31
C GLY A 89 -13.23 22.17 9.59
N GLN A 90 -13.76 20.95 9.51
CA GLN A 90 -13.93 20.05 10.67
C GLN A 90 -12.64 19.86 11.48
N GLN A 91 -11.51 19.64 10.80
CA GLN A 91 -10.22 19.39 11.47
C GLN A 91 -9.84 20.59 12.36
N ARG A 92 -9.94 21.80 11.80
CA ARG A 92 -9.62 23.04 12.49
C ARG A 92 -10.56 23.30 13.65
N LEU A 93 -11.87 23.18 13.42
CA LEU A 93 -12.87 23.37 14.47
C LEU A 93 -12.67 22.38 15.62
N THR A 94 -12.35 21.12 15.31
CA THR A 94 -12.02 20.11 16.33
C THR A 94 -10.79 20.49 17.13
N THR A 95 -9.70 20.93 16.48
CA THR A 95 -8.49 21.40 17.18
C THR A 95 -8.78 22.61 18.07
N LEU A 96 -9.61 23.57 17.61
CA LEU A 96 -10.03 24.72 18.43
C LEU A 96 -10.84 24.28 19.66
N THR A 97 -11.70 23.26 19.53
CA THR A 97 -12.38 22.64 20.67
C THR A 97 -11.39 22.02 21.67
N LEU A 98 -10.34 21.34 21.20
CA LEU A 98 -9.28 20.80 22.07
C LEU A 98 -8.50 21.91 22.80
N ILE A 99 -8.25 23.04 22.13
CA ILE A 99 -7.65 24.24 22.76
C ILE A 99 -8.57 24.79 23.86
N LEU A 100 -9.87 24.95 23.58
CA LEU A 100 -10.85 25.39 24.58
C LEU A 100 -10.90 24.47 25.79
N LEU A 101 -10.89 23.15 25.58
CA LEU A 101 -10.84 22.16 26.66
C LEU A 101 -9.62 22.36 27.57
N LYS A 102 -8.42 22.54 26.98
CA LYS A 102 -7.21 22.79 27.78
C LYS A 102 -7.28 24.13 28.52
N LEU A 103 -7.81 25.17 27.86
CA LEU A 103 -8.03 26.47 28.51
C LEU A 103 -8.99 26.33 29.70
N LEU A 104 -10.05 25.53 29.60
CA LEU A 104 -10.98 25.27 30.70
C LEU A 104 -10.30 24.57 31.89
N THR A 105 -9.49 23.53 31.63
CA THR A 105 -8.73 22.83 32.69
C THR A 105 -7.76 23.79 33.39
N LYS A 106 -7.08 24.65 32.63
CA LYS A 106 -6.15 25.64 33.17
C LYS A 106 -6.87 26.76 33.92
N ALA A 107 -8.01 27.25 33.44
CA ALA A 107 -8.86 28.22 34.14
C ALA A 107 -9.30 27.70 35.51
N THR A 108 -9.65 26.41 35.59
CA THR A 108 -10.03 25.76 36.85
C THR A 108 -8.86 25.71 37.82
N THR A 109 -7.66 25.35 37.33
CA THR A 109 -6.44 25.30 38.13
C THR A 109 -6.03 26.68 38.66
N LEU A 110 -6.16 27.72 37.81
CA LEU A 110 -5.82 29.10 38.14
C LEU A 110 -6.92 29.86 38.87
N GLN A 111 -8.09 29.24 39.10
CA GLN A 111 -9.29 29.90 39.65
C GLN A 111 -9.69 31.17 38.86
N SER A 112 -9.51 31.15 37.54
CA SER A 112 -9.83 32.27 36.66
C SER A 112 -11.35 32.52 36.58
N LYS A 113 -11.73 33.80 36.50
CA LYS A 113 -13.11 34.23 36.26
C LYS A 113 -13.64 33.81 34.88
N THR A 114 -12.76 33.46 33.95
CA THR A 114 -13.13 33.05 32.58
C THR A 114 -13.66 31.61 32.50
N LYS A 115 -13.54 30.81 33.58
CA LYS A 115 -13.95 29.38 33.60
C LYS A 115 -15.35 29.15 33.02
N GLY A 116 -16.36 29.84 33.55
CA GLY A 116 -17.74 29.65 33.10
C GLY A 116 -17.99 30.16 31.67
N TRP A 117 -17.17 31.10 31.18
CA TRP A 117 -17.24 31.55 29.79
C TRP A 117 -16.72 30.45 28.87
N LEU A 118 -15.54 29.89 29.15
CA LEU A 118 -14.92 28.80 28.39
C LEU A 118 -15.80 27.54 28.37
N GLU A 119 -16.40 27.17 29.50
CA GLU A 119 -17.31 26.02 29.60
C GLU A 119 -18.47 26.11 28.60
N ARG A 120 -19.13 27.28 28.54
CA ARG A 120 -20.20 27.56 27.56
C ARG A 120 -19.73 27.61 26.10
N LYS A 121 -18.42 27.66 25.84
CA LYS A 121 -17.84 27.57 24.48
C LYS A 121 -17.44 26.17 24.07
N ILE A 122 -17.60 25.19 24.95
CA ILE A 122 -17.31 23.79 24.65
C ILE A 122 -18.61 23.01 24.47
N ALA A 123 -19.53 23.20 25.41
CA ALA A 123 -20.81 22.51 25.45
C ALA A 123 -21.88 23.37 26.10
N GLY A 124 -23.14 23.01 25.85
CA GLY A 124 -24.30 23.63 26.48
C GLY A 124 -25.59 22.91 26.11
N TYR A 125 -26.71 23.48 26.52
CA TYR A 125 -28.02 22.90 26.25
C TYR A 125 -28.56 23.34 24.88
N SER A 126 -28.90 22.37 24.04
CA SER A 126 -29.66 22.56 22.81
C SER A 126 -31.02 21.87 22.96
N GLY A 127 -32.04 22.66 23.33
CA GLY A 127 -33.31 22.10 23.78
C GLY A 127 -33.16 21.46 25.16
N THR A 128 -33.41 20.15 25.27
CA THR A 128 -33.29 19.38 26.52
C THR A 128 -31.96 18.64 26.66
N GLU A 129 -31.17 18.56 25.58
CA GLU A 129 -29.94 17.76 25.54
C GLU A 129 -28.71 18.62 25.78
N HIS A 130 -27.77 18.11 26.58
CA HIS A 130 -26.45 18.73 26.77
C HIS A 130 -25.50 18.22 25.69
N GLU A 131 -25.07 19.13 24.82
CA GLU A 131 -24.36 18.81 23.58
C GLU A 131 -23.04 19.57 23.50
N PHE A 132 -22.01 18.92 22.97
CA PHE A 132 -20.79 19.61 22.55
C PHE A 132 -21.06 20.35 21.26
N TRP A 133 -20.55 21.59 21.15
CA TRP A 133 -20.76 22.38 19.93
C TRP A 133 -20.11 21.74 18.70
N MET A 134 -18.97 21.05 18.86
CA MET A 134 -18.46 20.12 17.85
C MET A 134 -18.87 18.70 18.21
N ASN A 135 -19.95 18.21 17.58
CA ASN A 135 -20.60 16.97 17.99
C ASN A 135 -19.95 15.73 17.35
N HIS A 136 -18.88 15.25 17.97
CA HIS A 136 -18.26 13.97 17.64
C HIS A 136 -19.00 12.81 18.32
N VAL A 137 -20.20 12.47 17.82
CA VAL A 137 -21.11 11.48 18.45
C VAL A 137 -20.40 10.18 18.85
N LYS A 138 -19.55 9.63 17.97
CA LYS A 138 -18.78 8.38 18.24
C LYS A 138 -17.65 8.51 19.26
N HIS A 139 -17.19 9.73 19.51
CA HIS A 139 -16.03 10.04 20.37
C HIS A 139 -16.40 10.97 21.51
N ARG A 140 -17.69 11.06 21.85
CA ARG A 140 -18.21 11.94 22.91
C ARG A 140 -17.52 11.67 24.24
N HIS A 141 -17.27 10.40 24.57
CA HIS A 141 -16.58 10.00 25.80
C HIS A 141 -15.17 10.60 25.92
N VAL A 142 -14.45 10.78 24.80
CA VAL A 142 -13.14 11.45 24.80
C VAL A 142 -13.29 12.91 25.21
N LEU A 143 -14.25 13.63 24.62
CA LEU A 143 -14.51 15.03 24.93
C LEU A 143 -14.98 15.22 26.38
N GLU A 144 -15.85 14.35 26.87
CA GLU A 144 -16.32 14.35 28.27
C GLU A 144 -15.18 14.11 29.25
N ASN A 145 -14.33 13.10 29.00
CA ASN A 145 -13.19 12.80 29.87
C ASN A 145 -12.16 13.93 29.89
N LEU A 146 -11.88 14.54 28.73
CA LEU A 146 -11.00 15.71 28.64
C LEU A 146 -11.59 16.93 29.37
N MET A 147 -12.90 17.17 29.23
CA MET A 147 -13.60 18.28 29.90
C MET A 147 -13.63 18.09 31.42
N ALA A 148 -13.79 16.85 31.89
CA ALA A 148 -13.73 16.48 33.31
C ALA A 148 -12.32 16.56 33.89
N GLY A 149 -11.28 16.71 33.04
CA GLY A 149 -9.89 16.83 33.47
C GLY A 149 -9.23 15.51 33.85
N TYR A 150 -9.71 14.37 33.34
CA TYR A 150 -9.02 13.09 33.51
C TYR A 150 -7.66 13.06 32.80
N ASP A 151 -6.76 12.18 33.26
CA ASP A 151 -5.46 11.98 32.62
C ASP A 151 -5.65 11.52 31.17
N PRO A 152 -5.19 12.30 30.17
CA PRO A 152 -5.36 11.94 28.76
C PRO A 152 -4.75 10.57 28.41
N ASN A 153 -3.71 10.12 29.10
CA ASN A 153 -3.08 8.82 28.84
C ASN A 153 -3.98 7.62 29.23
N GLY A 154 -4.97 7.84 30.09
CA GLY A 154 -5.93 6.82 30.52
C GLY A 154 -7.24 6.80 29.73
N ILE A 155 -7.41 7.70 28.75
CA ILE A 155 -8.64 7.79 27.96
C ILE A 155 -8.67 6.68 26.90
N ASP A 156 -9.78 5.94 26.83
CA ASP A 156 -9.97 4.91 25.82
C ASP A 156 -10.06 5.51 24.40
N THR A 157 -9.11 5.14 23.54
CA THR A 157 -9.06 5.54 22.13
C THR A 157 -9.49 4.44 21.16
N SER A 158 -10.10 3.36 21.65
CA SER A 158 -10.54 2.21 20.84
C SER A 158 -11.56 2.54 19.75
N THR A 159 -12.25 3.68 19.89
CA THR A 159 -13.29 4.14 18.95
C THR A 159 -12.75 4.61 17.58
N GLY A 160 -11.44 4.70 17.38
CA GLY A 160 -10.82 4.92 16.06
C GLY A 160 -9.75 6.02 16.04
N ILE A 161 -9.24 6.32 14.84
CA ILE A 161 -8.12 7.26 14.65
C ILE A 161 -8.44 8.67 15.13
N THR A 162 -9.70 9.10 15.05
CA THR A 162 -10.17 10.38 15.59
C THR A 162 -9.89 10.48 17.10
N ALA A 163 -10.22 9.45 17.87
CA ALA A 163 -9.98 9.43 19.32
C ALA A 163 -8.48 9.45 19.64
N VAL A 164 -7.68 8.64 18.92
CA VAL A 164 -6.21 8.62 19.04
C VAL A 164 -5.62 10.01 18.80
N ASN A 165 -6.03 10.68 17.71
CA ASN A 165 -5.52 11.99 17.35
C ASN A 165 -6.03 13.10 18.27
N MET A 166 -7.26 13.02 18.78
CA MET A 166 -7.77 13.97 19.78
C MET A 166 -6.90 13.97 21.05
N VAL A 167 -6.63 12.79 21.61
CA VAL A 167 -5.81 12.65 22.83
C VAL A 167 -4.37 13.12 22.59
N LYS A 168 -3.74 12.66 21.51
CA LYS A 168 -2.36 13.07 21.16
C LYS A 168 -2.23 14.58 20.97
N ASN A 169 -3.15 15.19 20.23
CA ASN A 169 -3.12 16.62 19.98
C ASN A 169 -3.48 17.42 21.24
N TYR A 170 -4.37 16.92 22.09
CA TYR A 170 -4.65 17.55 23.38
C TYR A 170 -3.39 17.59 24.27
N LEU A 171 -2.60 16.51 24.31
CA LEU A 171 -1.32 16.48 25.04
C LEU A 171 -0.32 17.50 24.49
N LEU A 172 -0.19 17.58 23.15
CA LEU A 172 0.63 18.58 22.47
C LEU A 172 0.20 20.00 22.82
N ILE A 173 -1.10 20.31 22.66
CA ILE A 173 -1.69 21.60 23.00
C ILE A 173 -1.45 21.91 24.48
N SER A 174 -1.59 20.92 25.35
CA SER A 174 -1.36 21.07 26.79
C SER A 174 0.06 21.53 27.10
N SER A 175 1.05 20.87 26.51
CA SER A 175 2.46 21.21 26.65
C SER A 175 2.76 22.64 26.20
N GLU A 176 2.27 23.03 25.02
CA GLU A 176 2.49 24.37 24.48
C GLU A 176 1.80 25.48 25.30
N LEU A 177 0.53 25.27 25.68
CA LEU A 177 -0.21 26.26 26.46
C LEU A 177 0.34 26.40 27.88
N ASP A 178 0.77 25.32 28.52
CA ASP A 178 1.36 25.40 29.86
C ASP A 178 2.72 26.10 29.85
N LYS A 179 3.49 25.92 28.77
CA LYS A 179 4.77 26.62 28.57
C LYS A 179 4.59 28.12 28.35
N ARG A 180 3.60 28.52 27.54
CA ARG A 180 3.43 29.93 27.12
C ARG A 180 2.57 30.76 28.09
N LEU A 181 1.54 30.17 28.69
CA LEU A 181 0.61 30.87 29.58
C LEU A 181 1.01 30.67 31.06
N ASN A 182 2.02 31.44 31.49
CA ASN A 182 2.73 31.25 32.76
C ASN A 182 2.15 32.01 33.98
N SER A 183 1.17 32.89 33.78
CA SER A 183 0.54 33.69 34.84
C SER A 183 -0.95 33.83 34.60
N LEU A 184 -1.72 34.12 35.66
CA LEU A 184 -3.17 34.36 35.56
C LEU A 184 -3.48 35.51 34.60
N GLN A 185 -2.70 36.60 34.66
CA GLN A 185 -2.86 37.75 33.77
C GLN A 185 -2.64 37.37 32.30
N CYS A 186 -1.55 36.67 31.99
CA CYS A 186 -1.26 36.20 30.63
C CYS A 186 -2.37 35.26 30.12
N PHE A 187 -2.79 34.33 30.97
CA PHE A 187 -3.87 33.40 30.69
C PHE A 187 -5.20 34.12 30.38
N ASP A 188 -5.65 35.01 31.25
CA ASP A 188 -6.91 35.73 31.06
C ASP A 188 -6.86 36.62 29.81
N THR A 189 -5.72 37.26 29.54
CA THR A 189 -5.50 38.05 28.32
C THR A 189 -5.60 37.17 27.08
N PHE A 190 -4.96 35.99 27.11
CA PHE A 190 -5.02 35.03 26.01
C PHE A 190 -6.44 34.51 25.77
N VAL A 191 -7.21 34.21 26.82
CA VAL A 191 -8.61 33.76 26.66
C VAL A 191 -9.45 34.80 25.92
N HIS A 192 -9.32 36.08 26.27
CA HIS A 192 -10.04 37.14 25.58
C HIS A 192 -9.56 37.32 24.12
N TYR A 193 -8.24 37.26 23.90
CA TYR A 193 -7.66 37.28 22.56
C TYR A 193 -8.19 36.12 21.70
N PHE A 194 -8.10 34.90 22.22
CA PHE A 194 -8.55 33.68 21.56
C PHE A 194 -10.03 33.76 21.15
N LEU A 195 -10.90 34.26 22.04
CA LEU A 195 -12.33 34.31 21.77
C LEU A 195 -12.76 35.48 20.89
N PHE A 196 -12.10 36.64 20.96
CA PHE A 196 -12.51 37.85 20.23
C PHE A 196 -11.71 38.15 18.96
N ARG A 197 -10.44 37.72 18.87
CA ARG A 197 -9.51 38.14 17.80
C ARG A 197 -9.18 37.06 16.79
N LEU A 198 -9.48 35.80 17.09
CA LEU A 198 -9.42 34.73 16.10
C LEU A 198 -10.73 34.71 15.32
N VAL A 199 -10.62 34.91 14.02
CA VAL A 199 -11.76 35.14 13.11
C VAL A 199 -11.82 34.06 12.05
N LEU A 200 -13.01 33.50 11.86
CA LEU A 200 -13.36 32.55 10.80
C LEU A 200 -14.40 33.18 9.88
N ILE A 201 -14.52 32.67 8.65
CA ILE A 201 -15.64 32.98 7.78
C ILE A 201 -16.46 31.70 7.57
N ASN A 202 -17.73 31.71 7.99
CA ASN A 202 -18.66 30.66 7.65
C ASN A 202 -19.17 30.87 6.22
N LEU A 203 -19.07 29.85 5.37
CA LEU A 203 -19.75 29.79 4.09
C LEU A 203 -20.93 28.84 4.24
N SER A 204 -22.12 29.39 4.44
CA SER A 204 -23.34 28.57 4.48
C SER A 204 -23.76 28.23 3.05
N VAL A 205 -24.02 26.94 2.80
CA VAL A 205 -24.51 26.46 1.51
C VAL A 205 -25.89 25.85 1.69
N ASP A 206 -26.86 26.39 0.95
CA ASP A 206 -28.22 25.86 0.88
C ASP A 206 -28.35 24.94 -0.34
N THR A 207 -27.92 23.68 -0.18
CA THR A 207 -28.08 22.65 -1.21
C THR A 207 -28.25 21.27 -0.61
N THR A 208 -29.00 20.42 -1.31
CA THR A 208 -29.09 18.98 -1.04
C THR A 208 -27.91 18.20 -1.64
N HIS A 209 -27.18 18.78 -2.61
CA HIS A 209 -26.06 18.13 -3.32
C HIS A 209 -24.71 18.42 -2.64
N VAL A 210 -24.60 18.05 -1.36
CA VAL A 210 -23.41 18.27 -0.53
C VAL A 210 -22.10 17.69 -1.13
N PRO A 211 -22.09 16.53 -1.82
CA PRO A 211 -20.87 16.00 -2.44
C PRO A 211 -20.25 16.92 -3.51
N MET A 212 -21.05 17.72 -4.23
CA MET A 212 -20.53 18.64 -5.26
C MET A 212 -19.80 19.84 -4.62
N VAL A 213 -20.35 20.39 -3.55
CA VAL A 213 -19.74 21.46 -2.74
C VAL A 213 -18.41 20.99 -2.14
N PHE A 214 -18.39 19.74 -1.70
CA PHE A 214 -17.22 19.09 -1.11
C PHE A 214 -16.05 18.97 -2.11
N GLU A 215 -16.30 18.64 -3.38
CA GLU A 215 -15.25 18.57 -4.40
C GLU A 215 -14.65 19.93 -4.76
N VAL A 216 -15.46 20.99 -4.81
CA VAL A 216 -15.03 22.33 -5.25
C VAL A 216 -14.26 23.08 -4.16
N ILE A 217 -14.63 22.90 -2.89
CA ILE A 217 -14.07 23.68 -1.77
C ILE A 217 -12.80 23.05 -1.18
N ASN A 218 -12.70 21.73 -1.22
CA ASN A 218 -11.64 20.95 -0.57
C ASN A 218 -10.22 21.15 -1.19
N ASP A 219 -10.10 21.94 -2.25
CA ASP A 219 -8.81 22.23 -2.90
C ASP A 219 -7.91 23.18 -2.08
N ARG A 220 -8.35 23.64 -0.90
CA ARG A 220 -7.65 24.66 -0.09
C ARG A 220 -7.06 24.16 1.25
N GLY A 221 -7.00 22.84 1.47
CA GLY A 221 -6.48 22.20 2.69
C GLY A 221 -5.68 20.92 2.44
N VAL A 222 -5.66 19.99 3.42
CA VAL A 222 -5.13 18.63 3.19
C VAL A 222 -6.07 17.92 2.21
N ARG A 223 -5.63 17.84 0.95
CA ARG A 223 -6.40 17.27 -0.17
C ARG A 223 -6.94 15.89 0.21
N LEU A 224 -8.22 15.68 -0.08
CA LEU A 224 -8.85 14.38 0.13
C LEU A 224 -8.25 13.36 -0.83
N LYS A 225 -8.13 12.14 -0.33
CA LYS A 225 -7.72 11.01 -1.15
C LYS A 225 -8.87 10.58 -2.07
N PRO A 226 -8.58 10.01 -3.26
CA PRO A 226 -9.61 9.58 -4.19
C PRO A 226 -10.68 8.67 -3.58
N TYR A 227 -10.30 7.71 -2.72
CA TYR A 227 -11.25 6.85 -2.02
C TYR A 227 -12.20 7.63 -1.08
N GLU A 228 -11.74 8.71 -0.43
CA GLU A 228 -12.57 9.53 0.47
C GLU A 228 -13.64 10.28 -0.32
N ILE A 229 -13.27 10.80 -1.50
CA ILE A 229 -14.20 11.45 -2.42
C ILE A 229 -15.21 10.44 -2.96
N LEU A 230 -14.75 9.25 -3.36
CA LEU A 230 -15.62 8.18 -3.84
C LEU A 230 -16.62 7.75 -2.77
N LYS A 231 -16.19 7.60 -1.51
CA LYS A 231 -17.08 7.29 -0.37
C LYS A 231 -18.22 8.30 -0.28
N GLY A 232 -17.89 9.60 -0.30
CA GLY A 232 -18.87 10.68 -0.23
C GLY A 232 -19.84 10.66 -1.41
N LYS A 233 -19.35 10.41 -2.63
CA LYS A 233 -20.17 10.26 -3.84
C LYS A 233 -21.12 9.09 -3.79
N LEU A 234 -20.69 7.94 -3.27
CA LEU A 234 -21.52 6.74 -3.19
C LEU A 234 -22.55 6.88 -2.06
N LEU A 235 -22.07 7.04 -0.83
CA LEU A 235 -22.95 7.04 0.35
C LEU A 235 -23.85 8.28 0.41
N GLY A 236 -23.41 9.42 -0.13
CA GLY A 236 -24.19 10.66 -0.16
C GLY A 236 -25.47 10.58 -0.99
N GLN A 237 -25.63 9.55 -1.83
CA GLN A 237 -26.84 9.32 -2.63
C GLN A 237 -27.90 8.49 -1.88
N ILE A 238 -27.53 7.81 -0.79
CA ILE A 238 -28.42 6.91 -0.05
C ILE A 238 -29.14 7.70 1.05
N ASP A 239 -30.44 7.46 1.23
CA ASP A 239 -31.19 8.04 2.34
C ASP A 239 -30.61 7.61 3.71
N LYS A 240 -30.62 8.53 4.69
CA LYS A 240 -30.00 8.29 6.01
C LYS A 240 -30.57 7.07 6.73
N VAL A 241 -31.88 6.82 6.64
CA VAL A 241 -32.52 5.67 7.28
C VAL A 241 -32.07 4.36 6.64
N GLU A 242 -31.96 4.33 5.31
CA GLU A 242 -31.43 3.17 4.59
C GLU A 242 -29.94 2.95 4.83
N LEU A 243 -29.19 4.04 4.97
CA LEU A 243 -27.75 4.00 5.24
C LEU A 243 -27.44 3.29 6.55
N ASP A 244 -28.17 3.66 7.61
CA ASP A 244 -28.05 3.07 8.95
C ASP A 244 -28.59 1.64 8.98
N LYS A 245 -29.81 1.38 8.48
CA LYS A 245 -30.38 0.02 8.43
C LYS A 245 -29.50 -0.95 7.64
N GLY A 246 -28.93 -0.48 6.54
CA GLY A 246 -28.09 -1.30 5.66
C GLY A 246 -26.63 -1.39 6.07
N LYS A 247 -26.21 -0.63 7.10
CA LYS A 247 -24.82 -0.61 7.62
C LYS A 247 -23.77 -0.37 6.51
N TYR A 248 -24.09 0.47 5.53
CA TYR A 248 -23.22 0.68 4.37
C TYR A 248 -21.93 1.41 4.73
N ASN A 249 -22.01 2.37 5.67
CA ASN A 249 -20.82 3.04 6.18
C ASN A 249 -19.91 2.08 6.96
N GLU A 250 -20.47 1.21 7.81
CA GLU A 250 -19.70 0.15 8.50
C GLU A 250 -19.05 -0.80 7.49
N THR A 251 -19.78 -1.19 6.44
CA THR A 251 -19.24 -2.05 5.37
C THR A 251 -18.07 -1.38 4.66
N TRP A 252 -18.20 -0.10 4.32
CA TRP A 252 -17.12 0.67 3.72
C TRP A 252 -15.87 0.70 4.59
N GLU A 253 -16.02 1.10 5.86
CA GLU A 253 -14.89 1.21 6.79
C GLU A 253 -14.22 -0.13 7.06
N ASN A 254 -14.99 -1.22 7.22
CA ASN A 254 -14.43 -2.55 7.44
C ASN A 254 -13.58 -3.01 6.24
N GLN A 255 -14.06 -2.81 5.02
CA GLN A 255 -13.31 -3.19 3.81
C GLN A 255 -12.08 -2.31 3.61
N LEU A 256 -12.22 -1.00 3.85
CA LEU A 256 -11.12 -0.06 3.81
C LEU A 256 -10.03 -0.43 4.81
N GLN A 257 -10.40 -0.76 6.04
CA GLN A 257 -9.46 -1.16 7.08
C GLN A 257 -8.76 -2.49 6.74
N ALA A 258 -9.49 -3.47 6.19
CA ALA A 258 -8.92 -4.74 5.79
C ALA A 258 -7.83 -4.58 4.70
N VAL A 259 -8.08 -3.74 3.70
CA VAL A 259 -7.12 -3.47 2.61
C VAL A 259 -5.96 -2.59 3.10
N ASN A 260 -6.25 -1.52 3.83
CA ASN A 260 -5.21 -0.60 4.32
C ASN A 260 -4.34 -1.20 5.44
N ALA A 261 -4.66 -2.39 5.95
CA ALA A 261 -3.81 -3.10 6.91
C ALA A 261 -2.45 -3.51 6.32
N PHE A 262 -2.33 -3.67 4.99
CA PHE A 262 -1.07 -4.05 4.34
C PHE A 262 -0.17 -2.85 4.05
N LYS A 263 -0.75 -1.71 3.68
CA LYS A 263 -0.04 -0.48 3.35
C LYS A 263 -0.98 0.72 3.47
N GLU A 264 -0.41 1.86 3.84
CA GLU A 264 -1.14 3.13 3.93
C GLU A 264 -1.83 3.47 2.60
N ASP A 265 -3.12 3.81 2.67
CA ASP A 265 -3.98 4.16 1.53
C ASP A 265 -4.02 3.11 0.39
N GLU A 266 -3.74 1.84 0.68
CA GLU A 266 -3.73 0.77 -0.33
C GLU A 266 -5.07 0.54 -1.02
N ILE A 267 -6.18 0.99 -0.41
CA ILE A 267 -7.51 0.97 -1.02
C ILE A 267 -7.55 1.75 -2.36
N ASP A 268 -6.74 2.80 -2.54
CA ASP A 268 -6.63 3.49 -3.83
C ASP A 268 -6.00 2.57 -4.89
N SER A 269 -4.96 1.80 -4.54
CA SER A 269 -4.35 0.79 -5.42
C SER A 269 -5.36 -0.30 -5.79
N PHE A 270 -6.15 -0.77 -4.82
CA PHE A 270 -7.23 -1.72 -5.07
C PHE A 270 -8.18 -1.22 -6.17
N PHE A 271 -8.72 -0.01 -6.02
CA PHE A 271 -9.66 0.54 -7.01
C PHE A 271 -9.00 0.69 -8.39
N ARG A 272 -7.73 1.11 -8.44
CA ARG A 272 -6.97 1.19 -9.71
C ARG A 272 -6.85 -0.18 -10.38
N TYR A 273 -6.45 -1.21 -9.64
CA TYR A 273 -6.33 -2.56 -10.18
C TYR A 273 -7.67 -3.12 -10.61
N TRP A 274 -8.72 -2.96 -9.78
CA TRP A 274 -10.06 -3.43 -10.09
C TRP A 274 -10.65 -2.74 -11.33
N LEU A 275 -10.50 -1.42 -11.46
CA LEU A 275 -10.97 -0.69 -12.63
C LEU A 275 -10.23 -1.09 -13.90
N LYS A 276 -8.90 -1.26 -13.83
CA LYS A 276 -8.12 -1.78 -14.95
C LYS A 276 -8.56 -3.18 -15.35
N ALA A 277 -8.71 -4.07 -14.36
CA ALA A 277 -9.15 -5.44 -14.57
C ALA A 277 -10.52 -5.51 -15.28
N LYS A 278 -11.48 -4.68 -14.87
CA LYS A 278 -12.87 -4.76 -15.36
C LYS A 278 -13.17 -3.90 -16.58
N PHE A 279 -12.46 -2.78 -16.78
CA PHE A 279 -12.84 -1.78 -17.78
C PHE A 279 -11.74 -1.36 -18.74
N ALA A 280 -10.46 -1.71 -18.51
CA ALA A 280 -9.42 -1.40 -19.48
C ALA A 280 -9.42 -2.40 -20.63
N GLU A 281 -9.50 -1.92 -21.86
CA GLU A 281 -9.36 -2.76 -23.07
C GLU A 281 -7.90 -2.81 -23.57
N ASN A 282 -7.05 -1.93 -23.04
CA ASN A 282 -5.62 -1.87 -23.33
C ASN A 282 -4.91 -0.99 -22.28
N ARG A 283 -3.58 -0.96 -22.35
CA ARG A 283 -2.74 -0.18 -21.43
C ARG A 283 -3.08 1.31 -21.40
N LYS A 284 -3.40 1.93 -22.54
CA LYS A 284 -3.71 3.37 -22.62
C LYS A 284 -5.00 3.71 -21.88
N ILE A 285 -6.04 2.90 -22.01
CA ILE A 285 -7.28 3.07 -21.23
C ILE A 285 -7.00 2.80 -19.76
N GLY A 286 -6.23 1.77 -19.43
CA GLY A 286 -5.87 1.44 -18.05
C GLY A 286 -5.17 2.59 -17.31
N GLN A 287 -4.33 3.36 -18.00
CA GLN A 287 -3.65 4.53 -17.44
C GLN A 287 -4.60 5.66 -17.02
N ARG A 288 -5.83 5.73 -17.55
CA ARG A 288 -6.85 6.70 -17.10
C ARG A 288 -7.15 6.55 -15.61
N PHE A 289 -7.05 5.33 -15.09
CA PHE A 289 -7.37 5.02 -13.70
C PHE A 289 -6.21 5.32 -12.74
N ASP A 290 -4.98 5.57 -13.21
CA ASP A 290 -3.84 5.82 -12.31
C ASP A 290 -4.00 7.09 -11.47
N GLY A 291 -4.70 8.09 -12.00
CA GLY A 291 -4.97 9.36 -11.32
C GLY A 291 -6.24 9.36 -10.49
N ASP A 292 -7.12 10.33 -10.78
CA ASP A 292 -8.39 10.56 -10.10
C ASP A 292 -9.47 9.54 -10.54
N TYR A 293 -9.26 8.25 -10.27
CA TYR A 293 -10.15 7.17 -10.69
C TYR A 293 -11.61 7.35 -10.24
N HIS A 294 -11.82 8.01 -9.10
CA HIS A 294 -13.14 8.37 -8.57
C HIS A 294 -13.94 9.27 -9.53
N ARG A 295 -13.29 9.97 -10.48
CA ARG A 295 -13.96 10.71 -11.56
C ARG A 295 -14.26 9.82 -12.75
N GLU A 296 -13.30 8.98 -13.14
CA GLU A 296 -13.46 8.06 -14.26
C GLU A 296 -14.63 7.09 -14.05
N MET A 297 -14.88 6.63 -12.81
CA MET A 297 -16.01 5.76 -12.46
C MET A 297 -17.39 6.33 -12.83
N PHE A 298 -17.53 7.67 -12.88
CA PHE A 298 -18.78 8.35 -13.17
C PHE A 298 -18.84 8.93 -14.59
N LYS A 299 -17.78 8.77 -15.39
CA LYS A 299 -17.85 9.12 -16.81
C LYS A 299 -18.78 8.18 -17.55
N THR A 300 -19.41 8.67 -18.61
CA THR A 300 -20.48 7.97 -19.34
C THR A 300 -20.08 6.55 -19.78
N ASP A 301 -18.88 6.36 -20.32
CA ASP A 301 -18.40 5.07 -20.80
C ASP A 301 -18.33 4.00 -19.69
N ILE A 302 -17.84 4.37 -18.50
CA ILE A 302 -17.73 3.46 -17.36
C ILE A 302 -19.06 3.33 -16.60
N ASN A 303 -19.78 4.44 -16.43
CA ASN A 303 -21.02 4.49 -15.68
C ASN A 303 -22.18 3.81 -16.41
N LEU A 304 -22.10 3.59 -17.73
CA LEU A 304 -23.05 2.71 -18.44
C LEU A 304 -23.04 1.28 -17.87
N SER A 305 -21.86 0.80 -17.44
CA SER A 305 -21.71 -0.50 -16.80
C SER A 305 -21.97 -0.44 -15.30
N LEU A 306 -21.38 0.53 -14.59
CA LEU A 306 -21.46 0.62 -13.12
C LEU A 306 -22.80 1.17 -12.60
N LYS A 307 -23.42 2.09 -13.35
CA LYS A 307 -24.69 2.75 -13.01
C LYS A 307 -24.73 3.37 -11.61
N LEU A 308 -23.63 3.97 -11.17
CA LEU A 308 -23.48 4.53 -9.81
C LEU A 308 -23.86 6.02 -9.71
N ASP A 309 -24.04 6.70 -10.84
CA ASP A 309 -24.44 8.10 -10.86
C ASP A 309 -25.95 8.28 -10.62
N HIS A 310 -26.32 9.03 -9.58
CA HIS A 310 -27.69 9.32 -9.15
C HIS A 310 -28.59 8.07 -9.01
N ASN A 311 -28.03 6.94 -8.60
CA ASN A 311 -28.74 5.66 -8.54
C ASN A 311 -28.45 4.91 -7.22
N PRO A 312 -29.23 5.20 -6.15
CA PRO A 312 -29.00 4.62 -4.84
C PRO A 312 -29.18 3.09 -4.80
N VAL A 313 -29.98 2.51 -5.71
CA VAL A 313 -30.19 1.05 -5.75
C VAL A 313 -28.92 0.33 -6.18
N GLU A 314 -28.31 0.79 -7.27
CA GLU A 314 -27.06 0.22 -7.78
C GLU A 314 -25.88 0.50 -6.85
N VAL A 315 -25.83 1.68 -6.20
CA VAL A 315 -24.82 1.95 -5.17
C VAL A 315 -24.92 0.95 -4.00
N LYS A 316 -26.15 0.66 -3.53
CA LYS A 316 -26.37 -0.32 -2.46
C LYS A 316 -25.93 -1.74 -2.88
N ALA A 317 -26.21 -2.14 -4.11
CA ALA A 317 -25.78 -3.43 -4.66
C ALA A 317 -24.24 -3.49 -4.79
N PHE A 318 -23.63 -2.47 -5.38
CA PHE A 318 -22.18 -2.34 -5.52
C PHE A 318 -21.46 -2.49 -4.17
N LEU A 319 -21.92 -1.78 -3.12
CA LEU A 319 -21.28 -1.83 -1.81
C LEU A 319 -21.39 -3.20 -1.12
N LYS A 320 -22.54 -3.88 -1.26
CA LYS A 320 -22.80 -5.16 -0.60
C LYS A 320 -22.22 -6.36 -1.35
N GLU A 321 -22.14 -6.27 -2.66
CA GLU A 321 -21.76 -7.38 -3.53
C GLU A 321 -20.36 -7.10 -4.08
N THR A 322 -20.26 -6.30 -5.15
CA THR A 322 -19.02 -6.08 -5.91
C THR A 322 -17.86 -5.58 -5.06
N PHE A 323 -18.05 -4.47 -4.34
CA PHE A 323 -17.00 -3.86 -3.52
C PHE A 323 -16.53 -4.85 -2.46
N ARG A 324 -17.45 -5.41 -1.66
CA ARG A 324 -17.15 -6.38 -0.61
C ARG A 324 -16.41 -7.61 -1.14
N TYR A 325 -16.88 -8.20 -2.24
CA TYR A 325 -16.26 -9.39 -2.82
C TYR A 325 -14.83 -9.09 -3.29
N PHE A 326 -14.65 -8.05 -4.09
CA PHE A 326 -13.34 -7.76 -4.68
C PHE A 326 -12.32 -7.24 -3.67
N THR A 327 -12.71 -6.51 -2.63
CA THR A 327 -11.79 -6.14 -1.53
C THR A 327 -11.37 -7.35 -0.70
N ASN A 328 -12.28 -8.32 -0.49
CA ASN A 328 -11.94 -9.59 0.17
C ASN A 328 -10.98 -10.43 -0.69
N LEU A 329 -11.25 -10.55 -2.00
CA LEU A 329 -10.35 -11.23 -2.93
C LEU A 329 -8.97 -10.55 -2.98
N TYR A 330 -8.94 -9.22 -3.05
CA TYR A 330 -7.70 -8.45 -3.04
C TYR A 330 -6.90 -8.66 -1.75
N THR A 331 -7.57 -8.65 -0.60
CA THR A 331 -6.99 -8.96 0.72
C THR A 331 -6.40 -10.37 0.76
N LYS A 332 -7.11 -11.36 0.20
CA LYS A 332 -6.64 -12.75 0.10
C LYS A 332 -5.36 -12.87 -0.73
N ILE A 333 -5.31 -12.20 -1.89
CA ILE A 333 -4.10 -12.16 -2.73
C ILE A 333 -2.95 -11.51 -1.96
N TRP A 334 -3.19 -10.37 -1.29
CA TRP A 334 -2.19 -9.70 -0.46
C TRP A 334 -1.63 -10.57 0.67
N GLN A 335 -2.48 -11.35 1.35
CA GLN A 335 -2.01 -12.30 2.37
C GLN A 335 -1.05 -13.34 1.76
N ALA A 336 -1.37 -13.84 0.58
CA ALA A 336 -0.54 -14.79 -0.14
C ALA A 336 0.72 -14.18 -0.78
N THR A 337 0.83 -12.85 -0.87
CA THR A 337 2.12 -12.22 -1.23
C THR A 337 3.11 -12.22 -0.05
N GLN A 338 2.62 -12.31 1.20
CA GLN A 338 3.46 -12.27 2.40
C GLN A 338 4.06 -13.64 2.75
N LYS A 339 3.34 -14.73 2.44
CA LYS A 339 3.75 -16.11 2.72
C LYS A 339 3.19 -17.05 1.65
N GLU A 340 3.95 -18.08 1.33
CA GLU A 340 3.53 -19.14 0.42
C GLU A 340 2.25 -19.84 0.91
N ASP A 341 1.21 -19.81 0.07
CA ASP A 341 -0.04 -20.56 0.24
C ASP A 341 0.04 -21.90 -0.50
N THR A 342 -0.52 -22.96 0.08
CA THR A 342 -0.47 -24.31 -0.52
C THR A 342 -1.29 -24.44 -1.80
N ASN A 343 -2.37 -23.65 -1.95
CA ASN A 343 -3.28 -23.76 -3.09
C ASN A 343 -2.78 -22.95 -4.30
N TYR A 344 -2.09 -21.84 -4.06
CA TYR A 344 -1.59 -20.94 -5.11
C TYR A 344 -0.24 -20.31 -4.74
N PRO A 345 0.81 -21.14 -4.60
CA PRO A 345 2.13 -20.70 -4.14
C PRO A 345 2.78 -19.67 -5.09
N ALA A 346 2.39 -19.67 -6.37
CA ALA A 346 2.89 -18.72 -7.35
C ALA A 346 2.58 -17.25 -7.04
N VAL A 347 1.55 -16.96 -6.23
CA VAL A 347 1.28 -15.58 -5.76
C VAL A 347 2.46 -15.03 -4.95
N TYR A 348 3.02 -15.87 -4.08
CA TYR A 348 4.22 -15.54 -3.29
C TYR A 348 5.45 -15.44 -4.19
N TYR A 349 5.61 -16.38 -5.14
CA TYR A 349 6.77 -16.35 -6.04
C TYR A 349 6.82 -15.07 -6.90
N ASN A 350 5.66 -14.63 -7.40
CA ASN A 350 5.50 -13.40 -8.15
C ASN A 350 5.85 -12.17 -7.28
N SER A 351 5.50 -12.17 -6.00
CA SER A 351 5.81 -11.04 -5.11
C SER A 351 7.31 -10.86 -4.87
N LEU A 352 8.10 -11.94 -4.91
CA LEU A 352 9.57 -11.87 -4.78
C LEU A 352 10.24 -11.13 -5.95
N ASN A 353 9.56 -11.07 -7.11
CA ASN A 353 9.99 -10.31 -8.28
C ASN A 353 9.21 -8.99 -8.47
N GLU A 354 8.42 -8.56 -7.49
CA GLU A 354 7.58 -7.35 -7.55
C GLU A 354 6.59 -7.36 -8.74
N LEU A 355 6.06 -8.53 -9.08
CA LEU A 355 5.07 -8.69 -10.17
C LEU A 355 3.65 -8.37 -9.70
N ASP A 356 3.42 -7.12 -9.29
CA ASP A 356 2.13 -6.65 -8.75
C ASP A 356 0.98 -6.66 -9.78
N SER A 357 1.30 -6.82 -11.07
CA SER A 357 0.30 -7.05 -12.12
C SER A 357 -0.59 -8.27 -11.86
N GLN A 358 -0.16 -9.21 -11.02
CA GLN A 358 -0.98 -10.34 -10.61
C GLN A 358 -2.32 -9.92 -9.99
N PHE A 359 -2.36 -8.79 -9.24
CA PHE A 359 -3.61 -8.29 -8.68
C PHE A 359 -4.62 -7.98 -9.78
N MET A 360 -4.20 -7.25 -10.82
CA MET A 360 -5.05 -6.94 -11.96
C MET A 360 -5.54 -8.19 -12.68
N LEU A 361 -4.65 -9.13 -12.98
CA LEU A 361 -4.98 -10.33 -13.75
C LEU A 361 -5.96 -11.23 -13.00
N ILE A 362 -5.74 -11.44 -11.70
CA ILE A 362 -6.62 -12.27 -10.85
C ILE A 362 -7.98 -11.59 -10.68
N LEU A 363 -8.01 -10.28 -10.42
CA LEU A 363 -9.27 -9.53 -10.33
C LEU A 363 -10.04 -9.56 -11.67
N SER A 364 -9.33 -9.63 -12.81
CA SER A 364 -9.96 -9.69 -14.12
C SER A 364 -10.66 -11.03 -14.34
N SER A 365 -10.00 -12.13 -13.97
CA SER A 365 -10.52 -13.49 -14.20
C SER A 365 -11.71 -13.85 -13.32
N CYS A 366 -11.82 -13.31 -12.10
CA CYS A 366 -12.90 -13.63 -11.17
C CYS A 366 -14.15 -12.76 -11.39
N LYS A 367 -15.35 -13.35 -11.37
CA LYS A 367 -16.63 -12.62 -11.23
C LYS A 367 -17.03 -12.48 -9.76
N VAL A 368 -18.08 -11.72 -9.45
CA VAL A 368 -18.60 -11.64 -8.07
C VAL A 368 -19.02 -13.03 -7.59
N ASP A 369 -18.55 -13.40 -6.39
CA ASP A 369 -18.77 -14.71 -5.76
C ASP A 369 -18.37 -15.89 -6.67
N ASP A 370 -17.18 -15.80 -7.30
CA ASP A 370 -16.71 -16.79 -8.27
C ASP A 370 -16.53 -18.19 -7.62
N PRO A 371 -17.21 -19.24 -8.10
CA PRO A 371 -17.02 -20.59 -7.59
C PRO A 371 -15.64 -21.18 -7.95
N GLU A 372 -14.99 -20.66 -9.00
CA GLU A 372 -13.66 -21.10 -9.44
C GLU A 372 -12.53 -20.22 -8.86
N GLU A 373 -12.81 -19.37 -7.87
CA GLU A 373 -11.89 -18.34 -7.38
C GLU A 373 -10.49 -18.87 -7.03
N ILE A 374 -10.40 -19.92 -6.20
CA ILE A 374 -9.10 -20.50 -5.77
C ILE A 374 -8.30 -20.98 -6.98
N GLU A 375 -8.97 -21.65 -7.89
CA GLU A 375 -8.36 -22.24 -9.08
C GLU A 375 -7.92 -21.16 -10.07
N LYS A 376 -8.70 -20.09 -10.21
CA LYS A 376 -8.33 -18.91 -11.00
C LYS A 376 -7.14 -18.17 -10.41
N ILE A 377 -7.07 -18.00 -9.08
CA ILE A 377 -5.88 -17.45 -8.41
C ILE A 377 -4.65 -18.29 -8.77
N ARG A 378 -4.75 -19.62 -8.65
CA ARG A 378 -3.66 -20.57 -8.93
C ARG A 378 -3.18 -20.51 -10.36
N VAL A 379 -4.08 -20.65 -11.33
CA VAL A 379 -3.74 -20.72 -12.75
C VAL A 379 -3.22 -19.38 -13.27
N VAL A 380 -3.82 -18.26 -12.88
CA VAL A 380 -3.37 -16.93 -13.31
C VAL A 380 -1.99 -16.60 -12.74
N SER A 381 -1.78 -16.82 -11.43
CA SER A 381 -0.49 -16.54 -10.80
C SER A 381 0.63 -17.43 -11.33
N SER A 382 0.35 -18.72 -11.58
CA SER A 382 1.31 -19.66 -12.18
C SER A 382 1.60 -19.32 -13.65
N GLY A 383 0.58 -18.91 -14.40
CA GLY A 383 0.73 -18.42 -15.77
C GLY A 383 1.63 -17.19 -15.85
N LEU A 384 1.45 -16.23 -14.93
CA LEU A 384 2.29 -15.04 -14.84
C LEU A 384 3.75 -15.37 -14.48
N ASP A 385 3.98 -16.23 -13.48
CA ASP A 385 5.33 -16.68 -13.11
C ASP A 385 6.04 -17.33 -14.29
N ARG A 386 5.31 -18.20 -15.00
CA ARG A 386 5.80 -18.95 -16.16
C ARG A 386 6.19 -18.03 -17.31
N ILE A 387 5.28 -17.16 -17.78
CA ILE A 387 5.58 -16.26 -18.90
C ILE A 387 6.75 -15.33 -18.55
N PHE A 388 6.78 -14.78 -17.35
CA PHE A 388 7.86 -13.92 -16.89
C PHE A 388 9.21 -14.65 -16.88
N SER A 389 9.26 -15.85 -16.29
CA SER A 389 10.49 -16.62 -16.15
C SER A 389 11.01 -17.11 -17.50
N LEU A 390 10.13 -17.61 -18.39
CA LEU A 390 10.54 -18.13 -19.69
C LEU A 390 10.99 -17.03 -20.67
N LEU A 391 10.42 -15.82 -20.59
CA LEU A 391 10.90 -14.67 -21.36
C LEU A 391 12.29 -14.23 -20.90
N GLN A 392 12.54 -14.20 -19.59
CA GLN A 392 13.86 -13.88 -19.03
C GLN A 392 14.90 -14.93 -19.45
N LEU A 393 14.61 -16.21 -19.24
CA LEU A 393 15.51 -17.34 -19.53
C LEU A 393 15.73 -17.59 -21.04
N GLN A 394 15.08 -16.82 -21.89
CA GLN A 394 15.32 -16.84 -23.33
C GLN A 394 15.73 -15.46 -23.85
N GLY A 395 16.04 -14.48 -22.98
CA GLY A 395 16.49 -13.14 -23.38
C GLY A 395 15.48 -12.40 -24.26
N ALA A 396 14.18 -12.63 -24.04
CA ALA A 396 13.06 -12.01 -24.74
C ALA A 396 12.25 -11.05 -23.85
N TYR A 397 12.64 -10.89 -22.58
CA TYR A 397 11.94 -10.01 -21.65
C TYR A 397 12.22 -8.53 -21.92
N ASP A 398 11.15 -7.75 -22.03
CA ASP A 398 11.17 -6.29 -22.02
C ASP A 398 10.05 -5.77 -21.13
N SER A 399 10.36 -4.89 -20.18
CA SER A 399 9.39 -4.44 -19.19
C SER A 399 8.20 -3.68 -19.79
N ASN A 400 8.42 -2.94 -20.89
CA ASN A 400 7.36 -2.13 -21.49
C ASN A 400 6.43 -2.97 -22.35
N GLU A 401 6.97 -3.85 -23.19
CA GLU A 401 6.16 -4.77 -24.00
C GLU A 401 5.43 -5.75 -23.11
N PHE A 402 6.11 -6.32 -22.11
CA PHE A 402 5.49 -7.20 -21.13
C PHE A 402 4.31 -6.51 -20.42
N ALA A 403 4.48 -5.27 -19.93
CA ALA A 403 3.39 -4.54 -19.31
C ALA A 403 2.19 -4.33 -20.25
N THR A 404 2.42 -4.11 -21.55
CA THR A 404 1.35 -4.02 -22.55
C THR A 404 0.67 -5.36 -22.76
N ARG A 405 1.45 -6.45 -22.92
CA ARG A 405 0.96 -7.81 -23.09
C ARG A 405 0.07 -8.27 -21.93
N LEU A 406 0.42 -7.87 -20.70
CA LEU A 406 -0.40 -8.19 -19.52
C LEU A 406 -1.79 -7.53 -19.55
N PHE A 407 -1.96 -6.39 -20.23
CA PHE A 407 -3.31 -5.84 -20.47
C PHE A 407 -4.09 -6.69 -21.47
N ASP A 408 -3.45 -7.16 -22.54
CA ASP A 408 -4.10 -8.03 -23.53
C ASP A 408 -4.55 -9.34 -22.87
N ILE A 409 -3.66 -9.97 -22.09
CA ILE A 409 -3.99 -11.15 -21.27
C ILE A 409 -5.15 -10.81 -20.33
N SER A 410 -5.09 -9.68 -19.61
CA SER A 410 -6.16 -9.27 -18.69
C SER A 410 -7.52 -9.20 -19.37
N VAL A 411 -7.58 -8.70 -20.60
CA VAL A 411 -8.81 -8.61 -21.39
C VAL A 411 -9.30 -9.98 -21.80
N GLU A 412 -8.41 -10.84 -22.32
CA GLU A 412 -8.78 -12.17 -22.81
C GLU A 412 -9.20 -13.14 -21.69
N ILE A 413 -8.62 -13.01 -20.48
CA ILE A 413 -8.99 -13.86 -19.33
C ILE A 413 -10.20 -13.34 -18.55
N ARG A 414 -10.78 -12.20 -18.93
CA ARG A 414 -11.82 -11.54 -18.13
C ARG A 414 -13.06 -12.44 -18.00
N GLU A 415 -13.30 -12.91 -16.77
CA GLU A 415 -14.45 -13.73 -16.39
C GLU A 415 -14.67 -15.01 -17.21
N ILE A 416 -13.63 -15.51 -17.89
CA ILE A 416 -13.69 -16.78 -18.63
C ILE A 416 -13.59 -17.98 -17.67
N PRO A 417 -14.05 -19.19 -18.08
CA PRO A 417 -13.85 -20.41 -17.31
C PRO A 417 -12.37 -20.72 -17.08
N VAL A 418 -12.03 -21.21 -15.89
CA VAL A 418 -10.61 -21.37 -15.47
C VAL A 418 -9.80 -22.27 -16.41
N LYS A 419 -10.43 -23.30 -16.98
CA LYS A 419 -9.81 -24.25 -17.93
C LYS A 419 -9.25 -23.59 -19.20
N ASN A 420 -9.73 -22.42 -19.58
CA ASN A 420 -9.32 -21.71 -20.80
C ASN A 420 -8.15 -20.73 -20.54
N ILE A 421 -7.90 -20.37 -19.27
CA ILE A 421 -6.85 -19.40 -18.90
C ILE A 421 -5.43 -19.85 -19.31
N PRO A 422 -5.02 -21.12 -19.13
CA PRO A 422 -3.67 -21.55 -19.52
C PRO A 422 -3.36 -21.33 -21.00
N GLU A 423 -4.34 -21.55 -21.88
CA GLU A 423 -4.20 -21.37 -23.33
C GLU A 423 -3.94 -19.90 -23.70
N VAL A 424 -4.59 -18.97 -22.99
CA VAL A 424 -4.36 -17.52 -23.18
C VAL A 424 -2.92 -17.14 -22.83
N PHE A 425 -2.40 -17.60 -21.69
CA PHE A 425 -1.00 -17.35 -21.33
C PHE A 425 -0.01 -17.98 -22.32
N GLU A 426 -0.30 -19.19 -22.81
CA GLU A 426 0.53 -19.86 -23.82
C GLU A 426 0.57 -19.07 -25.13
N LYS A 427 -0.60 -18.67 -25.63
CA LYS A 427 -0.74 -17.84 -26.83
C LYS A 427 0.10 -16.56 -26.73
N HIS A 428 0.00 -15.84 -25.62
CA HIS A 428 0.70 -14.58 -25.44
C HIS A 428 2.21 -14.75 -25.20
N LEU A 429 2.64 -15.84 -24.57
CA LEU A 429 4.06 -16.18 -24.46
C LEU A 429 4.68 -16.47 -25.83
N ILE A 430 3.98 -17.25 -26.68
CA ILE A 430 4.41 -17.53 -28.05
C ILE A 430 4.49 -16.23 -28.86
N ALA A 431 3.44 -15.41 -28.83
CA ALA A 431 3.43 -14.13 -29.56
C ALA A 431 4.60 -13.22 -29.18
N GLU A 432 4.90 -13.09 -27.89
CA GLU A 432 6.03 -12.28 -27.42
C GLU A 432 7.38 -12.81 -27.92
N LEU A 433 7.56 -14.14 -27.89
CA LEU A 433 8.78 -14.78 -28.40
C LEU A 433 8.91 -14.59 -29.92
N GLU A 434 7.82 -14.72 -30.68
CA GLU A 434 7.80 -14.54 -32.13
C GLU A 434 8.12 -13.09 -32.53
N GLU A 435 7.51 -12.11 -31.88
CA GLU A 435 7.75 -10.69 -32.12
C GLU A 435 9.21 -10.31 -31.83
N ARG A 436 9.76 -10.76 -30.70
CA ARG A 436 11.14 -10.46 -30.29
C ARG A 436 12.21 -11.14 -31.15
N ARG A 437 11.88 -12.30 -31.74
CA ARG A 437 12.83 -13.10 -32.52
C ARG A 437 12.64 -12.97 -34.03
N ALA A 438 11.54 -12.36 -34.48
CA ALA A 438 11.16 -12.29 -35.88
C ALA A 438 11.17 -13.67 -36.58
N MET A 439 10.74 -14.71 -35.87
CA MET A 439 10.64 -16.08 -36.37
C MET A 439 9.49 -16.84 -35.69
N THR A 440 8.98 -17.87 -36.37
CA THR A 440 7.96 -18.78 -35.81
C THR A 440 8.54 -19.65 -34.70
N ILE A 441 7.79 -19.78 -33.60
CA ILE A 441 8.21 -20.54 -32.43
C ILE A 441 7.49 -21.89 -32.39
N ASN A 442 8.26 -22.97 -32.61
CA ASN A 442 7.73 -24.35 -32.55
C ASN A 442 7.77 -24.94 -31.13
N GLN A 443 8.66 -24.43 -30.28
CA GLN A 443 8.83 -24.86 -28.89
C GLN A 443 8.96 -23.63 -28.00
N VAL A 444 8.10 -23.53 -27.00
CA VAL A 444 7.98 -22.35 -26.12
C VAL A 444 9.25 -22.11 -25.29
N PHE A 445 10.06 -23.15 -25.07
CA PHE A 445 11.35 -23.05 -24.40
C PHE A 445 12.38 -23.88 -25.16
N SER A 446 13.40 -23.23 -25.71
CA SER A 446 14.41 -23.88 -26.55
C SER A 446 15.81 -23.76 -25.96
N TYR A 447 16.57 -24.85 -26.05
CA TYR A 447 17.95 -24.83 -25.56
C TYR A 447 18.82 -23.84 -26.34
N ALA A 448 18.58 -23.65 -27.64
CA ALA A 448 19.32 -22.69 -28.45
C ALA A 448 19.22 -21.25 -27.91
N LEU A 449 18.05 -20.85 -27.40
CA LEU A 449 17.83 -19.53 -26.80
C LEU A 449 18.29 -19.45 -25.34
N PHE A 450 18.17 -20.56 -24.60
CA PHE A 450 18.62 -20.65 -23.21
C PHE A 450 20.14 -20.73 -23.06
N ARG A 451 20.81 -21.42 -23.99
CA ARG A 451 22.26 -21.69 -23.97
C ARG A 451 23.12 -20.43 -23.76
N PRO A 452 22.90 -19.30 -24.46
CA PRO A 452 23.69 -18.09 -24.28
C PRO A 452 23.25 -17.24 -23.07
N MET A 453 22.29 -17.67 -22.26
CA MET A 453 21.87 -16.90 -21.10
C MET A 453 22.94 -16.88 -20.02
N SER A 454 23.25 -15.67 -19.57
CA SER A 454 24.31 -15.34 -18.63
C SER A 454 23.82 -14.35 -17.59
N ILE A 455 24.59 -14.20 -16.52
CA ILE A 455 24.28 -13.27 -15.43
C ILE A 455 24.27 -11.80 -15.89
N ASP A 456 24.99 -11.44 -16.95
CA ASP A 456 25.01 -10.07 -17.48
C ASP A 456 23.74 -9.71 -18.25
N ARG A 457 22.99 -10.72 -18.71
CA ARG A 457 21.73 -10.54 -19.45
C ARG A 457 20.50 -10.48 -18.55
N LEU A 458 20.67 -10.77 -17.27
CA LEU A 458 19.58 -10.93 -16.33
C LEU A 458 19.77 -9.97 -15.14
N ASN A 459 18.67 -9.45 -14.62
CA ASN A 459 18.76 -8.67 -13.40
C ASN A 459 19.08 -9.59 -12.21
N THR A 460 19.87 -9.07 -11.25
CA THR A 460 20.37 -9.86 -10.11
C THR A 460 19.26 -10.49 -9.27
N ARG A 461 18.10 -9.81 -9.13
CA ARG A 461 16.96 -10.34 -8.38
C ARG A 461 16.40 -11.59 -9.06
N PHE A 462 16.22 -11.55 -10.38
CA PHE A 462 15.75 -12.69 -11.15
C PHE A 462 16.75 -13.85 -11.13
N ILE A 463 18.06 -13.58 -11.20
CA ILE A 463 19.08 -14.64 -11.08
C ILE A 463 18.94 -15.37 -9.75
N ARG A 464 18.82 -14.62 -8.65
CA ARG A 464 18.61 -15.21 -7.33
C ARG A 464 17.30 -15.97 -7.21
N TYR A 465 16.24 -15.44 -7.82
CA TYR A 465 14.95 -16.11 -7.91
C TYR A 465 15.04 -17.42 -8.68
N PHE A 466 15.68 -17.42 -9.85
CA PHE A 466 15.92 -18.60 -10.67
C PHE A 466 16.63 -19.70 -9.87
N PHE A 467 17.80 -19.39 -9.29
CA PHE A 467 18.52 -20.38 -8.47
C PHE A 467 17.79 -20.75 -7.18
N GLY A 468 16.99 -19.85 -6.60
CA GLY A 468 16.12 -20.18 -5.47
C GLY A 468 15.01 -21.16 -5.83
N ARG A 469 14.44 -21.05 -7.03
CA ARG A 469 13.46 -22.02 -7.56
C ARG A 469 14.10 -23.37 -7.88
N ILE A 470 15.33 -23.37 -8.41
CA ILE A 470 16.15 -24.59 -8.57
C ILE A 470 16.42 -25.24 -7.21
N GLU A 471 16.86 -24.45 -6.22
CA GLU A 471 17.09 -24.94 -4.86
C GLU A 471 15.83 -25.57 -4.25
N LYS A 472 14.67 -24.93 -4.44
CA LYS A 472 13.39 -25.45 -3.98
C LYS A 472 13.02 -26.78 -4.64
N LEU A 473 13.20 -26.89 -5.96
CA LEU A 473 12.97 -28.12 -6.71
C LEU A 473 13.87 -29.25 -6.20
N LEU A 474 15.17 -28.98 -6.04
CA LEU A 474 16.13 -29.95 -5.52
C LEU A 474 15.82 -30.38 -4.10
N ALA A 475 15.47 -29.45 -3.21
CA ALA A 475 15.06 -29.76 -1.84
C ALA A 475 13.85 -30.73 -1.85
N GLY A 476 12.84 -30.45 -2.67
CA GLY A 476 11.68 -31.32 -2.85
C GLY A 476 12.04 -32.71 -3.39
N GLY A 477 12.87 -32.78 -4.43
CA GLY A 477 13.37 -34.04 -5.00
C GLY A 477 14.19 -34.87 -4.00
N MET A 478 14.95 -34.20 -3.12
CA MET A 478 15.70 -34.81 -2.03
C MET A 478 14.84 -35.16 -0.80
N LYS A 479 13.54 -34.77 -0.78
CA LYS A 479 12.64 -34.84 0.38
C LYS A 479 13.20 -34.12 1.63
N LEU A 480 13.92 -33.02 1.39
CA LEU A 480 14.50 -32.17 2.42
C LEU A 480 13.80 -30.81 2.43
N GLN A 481 13.96 -30.10 3.53
CA GLN A 481 13.63 -28.68 3.57
C GLN A 481 14.69 -27.87 2.84
N MET A 482 14.29 -26.72 2.29
CA MET A 482 15.26 -25.74 1.78
C MET A 482 16.20 -25.31 2.90
N LYS A 483 17.48 -25.12 2.57
CA LYS A 483 18.46 -24.66 3.56
C LYS A 483 18.21 -23.22 4.03
N HIS A 484 17.59 -22.43 3.16
CA HIS A 484 17.18 -21.06 3.41
C HIS A 484 15.81 -20.81 2.80
N GLU A 485 15.03 -19.94 3.43
CA GLU A 485 13.74 -19.50 2.89
C GLU A 485 13.92 -18.85 1.51
N LEU A 486 12.98 -19.10 0.59
CA LEU A 486 13.07 -18.58 -0.76
C LEU A 486 13.18 -17.05 -0.79
N LYS A 487 12.43 -16.34 0.06
CA LYS A 487 12.52 -14.88 0.20
C LYS A 487 13.92 -14.40 0.58
N ASP A 488 14.63 -15.16 1.42
CA ASP A 488 15.97 -14.78 1.86
C ASP A 488 16.97 -14.88 0.72
N LEU A 489 16.86 -15.92 -0.11
CA LEU A 489 17.69 -16.08 -1.31
C LEU A 489 17.50 -14.92 -2.29
N VAL A 490 16.25 -14.46 -2.47
CA VAL A 490 15.91 -13.47 -3.49
C VAL A 490 16.11 -12.02 -3.03
N THR A 491 15.65 -11.71 -1.81
CA THR A 491 15.44 -10.31 -1.39
C THR A 491 16.54 -9.75 -0.49
N LEU A 492 17.27 -10.60 0.25
CA LEU A 492 18.31 -10.10 1.15
C LEU A 492 19.48 -9.48 0.38
N ARG A 493 19.97 -8.35 0.91
CA ARG A 493 21.08 -7.57 0.34
C ARG A 493 22.18 -7.39 1.38
N GLY A 494 23.32 -6.87 0.93
CA GLY A 494 24.47 -6.55 1.76
C GLY A 494 25.44 -7.72 1.95
N VAL A 495 26.67 -7.37 2.30
CA VAL A 495 27.85 -8.26 2.30
C VAL A 495 27.77 -9.41 3.31
N LYS A 496 26.95 -9.28 4.36
CA LYS A 496 26.84 -10.30 5.43
C LYS A 496 25.62 -11.21 5.28
N THR A 497 24.53 -10.67 4.76
CA THR A 497 23.19 -11.28 4.80
C THR A 497 22.68 -11.67 3.43
N GLY A 498 23.21 -11.06 2.36
CA GLY A 498 22.81 -11.35 1.00
C GLY A 498 23.48 -12.61 0.43
N PHE A 499 22.81 -13.20 -0.55
CA PHE A 499 23.40 -14.21 -1.43
C PHE A 499 24.08 -13.53 -2.62
N HIS A 500 25.31 -13.93 -2.89
CA HIS A 500 26.14 -13.40 -3.95
C HIS A 500 26.30 -14.46 -5.04
N ILE A 501 26.37 -13.99 -6.29
CA ILE A 501 26.70 -14.83 -7.43
C ILE A 501 28.18 -15.17 -7.30
N GLU A 502 28.49 -16.46 -7.35
CA GLU A 502 29.85 -17.00 -7.35
C GLU A 502 30.10 -17.66 -8.70
N HIS A 503 31.23 -17.33 -9.32
CA HIS A 503 31.70 -18.00 -10.52
C HIS A 503 32.41 -19.29 -10.14
N ILE A 504 32.06 -20.41 -10.77
CA ILE A 504 32.79 -21.67 -10.56
C ILE A 504 34.23 -21.51 -11.10
N LEU A 505 34.36 -20.90 -12.28
CA LEU A 505 35.64 -20.54 -12.89
C LEU A 505 36.12 -19.17 -12.36
N SER A 506 37.05 -19.21 -11.41
CA SER A 506 37.81 -18.04 -10.91
C SER A 506 38.67 -17.42 -12.00
N ARG A 507 38.99 -16.12 -11.88
CA ARG A 507 39.93 -15.47 -12.80
C ARG A 507 41.37 -15.79 -12.42
N ASN A 508 41.91 -16.89 -12.96
CA ASN A 508 43.31 -17.30 -12.82
C ASN A 508 43.85 -17.82 -14.17
N THR A 509 45.17 -17.97 -14.27
CA THR A 509 45.83 -18.40 -15.51
C THR A 509 45.42 -19.81 -15.93
N GLU A 510 45.29 -20.73 -14.97
CA GLU A 510 44.88 -22.12 -15.23
C GLU A 510 43.51 -22.20 -15.91
N ASN A 511 42.53 -21.46 -15.40
CA ASN A 511 41.20 -21.41 -15.99
C ASN A 511 41.20 -20.68 -17.33
N LEU A 512 41.99 -19.62 -17.51
CA LEU A 512 42.11 -18.91 -18.79
C LEU A 512 42.69 -19.82 -19.89
N ASP A 513 43.66 -20.66 -19.54
CA ASP A 513 44.31 -21.57 -20.49
C ASP A 513 43.34 -22.63 -21.04
N LEU A 514 42.32 -23.04 -20.26
CA LEU A 514 41.23 -23.93 -20.72
C LEU A 514 40.43 -23.34 -21.90
N PHE A 515 40.47 -22.02 -22.08
CA PHE A 515 39.78 -21.31 -23.17
C PHE A 515 40.76 -20.82 -24.25
N GLY A 516 42.01 -21.30 -24.24
CA GLY A 516 43.05 -20.89 -25.18
C GLY A 516 43.64 -19.51 -24.87
N SER A 517 43.59 -19.10 -23.60
CA SER A 517 44.01 -17.78 -23.12
C SER A 517 43.27 -16.61 -23.80
N ASP A 518 42.08 -16.87 -24.35
CA ASP A 518 41.16 -15.88 -24.90
C ASP A 518 40.30 -15.29 -23.77
N GLU A 519 40.63 -14.05 -23.38
CA GLU A 519 39.93 -13.36 -22.28
C GLU A 519 38.45 -13.11 -22.58
N GLU A 520 38.09 -12.79 -23.83
CA GLU A 520 36.71 -12.48 -24.19
C GLU A 520 35.85 -13.73 -24.13
N ARG A 521 36.36 -14.84 -24.70
CA ARG A 521 35.70 -16.15 -24.64
C ARG A 521 35.54 -16.63 -23.20
N PHE A 522 36.59 -16.48 -22.38
CA PHE A 522 36.55 -16.87 -20.96
C PHE A 522 35.47 -16.12 -20.19
N GLU A 523 35.44 -14.78 -20.30
CA GLU A 523 34.43 -13.96 -19.61
C GLU A 523 33.01 -14.26 -20.09
N GLN A 524 32.82 -14.45 -21.40
CA GLN A 524 31.51 -14.82 -21.95
C GLN A 524 31.01 -16.17 -21.41
N GLU A 525 31.86 -17.20 -21.42
CA GLU A 525 31.47 -18.55 -21.02
C GLU A 525 31.29 -18.66 -19.51
N ARG A 526 32.20 -18.11 -18.69
CA ARG A 526 32.09 -18.19 -17.21
C ARG A 526 30.84 -17.50 -16.66
N ASN A 527 30.32 -16.49 -17.36
CA ASN A 527 29.12 -15.76 -16.94
C ASN A 527 27.82 -16.51 -17.29
N ARG A 528 27.87 -17.59 -18.08
CA ARG A 528 26.69 -18.43 -18.36
C ARG A 528 26.12 -19.01 -17.07
N LEU A 529 24.81 -19.24 -17.05
CA LEU A 529 24.11 -19.72 -15.84
C LEU A 529 24.69 -21.03 -15.29
N GLY A 530 25.14 -21.94 -16.13
CA GLY A 530 25.78 -23.20 -15.71
C GLY A 530 27.13 -23.02 -15.01
N GLY A 531 27.83 -21.91 -15.29
CA GLY A 531 29.13 -21.54 -14.72
C GLY A 531 29.05 -20.78 -13.39
N VAL A 532 27.85 -20.55 -12.86
CA VAL A 532 27.65 -19.78 -11.62
C VAL A 532 26.79 -20.52 -10.60
N LEU A 533 26.89 -20.07 -9.36
CA LEU A 533 26.11 -20.54 -8.21
C LEU A 533 25.87 -19.40 -7.22
N MET A 534 25.17 -19.69 -6.12
CA MET A 534 24.94 -18.71 -5.05
C MET A 534 25.62 -19.12 -3.74
N LEU A 535 26.31 -18.16 -3.11
CA LEU A 535 26.91 -18.31 -1.78
C LEU A 535 26.45 -17.19 -0.84
N LYS A 536 26.46 -17.48 0.46
CA LYS A 536 26.04 -16.52 1.49
C LYS A 536 27.24 -15.75 2.02
N GLY A 537 27.10 -14.43 2.17
CA GLY A 537 28.05 -13.62 2.94
C GLY A 537 29.45 -13.49 2.33
N LYS A 538 30.48 -13.41 3.20
CA LYS A 538 31.89 -13.19 2.83
C LYS A 538 32.61 -14.43 2.30
N ASP A 539 31.95 -15.58 2.21
CA ASP A 539 32.56 -16.82 1.70
C ASP A 539 33.02 -16.69 0.23
N ASN A 540 32.51 -15.69 -0.50
CA ASN A 540 32.97 -15.29 -1.83
C ASN A 540 34.37 -14.59 -1.81
N ILE A 541 34.77 -13.97 -0.69
CA ILE A 541 36.02 -13.18 -0.61
C ILE A 541 37.28 -14.08 -0.62
N SER A 542 37.20 -15.30 -0.06
CA SER A 542 38.33 -16.25 -0.07
C SER A 542 38.54 -16.93 -1.43
N SER A 543 37.51 -17.02 -2.27
CA SER A 543 37.53 -17.88 -3.47
C SER A 543 37.81 -17.17 -4.80
N ASN A 544 38.11 -15.87 -4.81
CA ASN A 544 38.25 -15.10 -6.04
C ASN A 544 39.39 -15.55 -6.99
N ASN A 545 40.44 -16.19 -6.47
CA ASN A 545 41.59 -16.69 -7.25
C ASN A 545 41.84 -18.20 -7.08
N GLU A 546 40.98 -18.91 -6.34
CA GLU A 546 41.21 -20.33 -6.04
C GLU A 546 40.97 -21.21 -7.27
N VAL A 547 41.74 -22.30 -7.36
CA VAL A 547 41.54 -23.39 -8.33
C VAL A 547 40.28 -24.18 -7.97
N TYR A 548 39.66 -24.81 -8.97
CA TYR A 548 38.35 -25.46 -8.81
C TYR A 548 38.31 -26.52 -7.70
N SER A 549 39.39 -27.30 -7.53
CA SER A 549 39.49 -28.34 -6.51
C SER A 549 39.41 -27.79 -5.07
N GLU A 550 39.92 -26.58 -4.80
CA GLU A 550 39.77 -25.91 -3.50
C GLU A 550 38.37 -25.33 -3.34
N LYS A 551 37.81 -24.73 -4.39
CA LYS A 551 36.42 -24.24 -4.39
C LYS A 551 35.41 -25.34 -4.08
N LEU A 552 35.63 -26.53 -4.63
CA LEU A 552 34.77 -27.69 -4.41
C LEU A 552 34.63 -28.01 -2.91
N LYS A 553 35.70 -27.80 -2.11
CA LYS A 553 35.67 -27.97 -0.65
C LYS A 553 34.77 -26.95 0.03
N SER A 554 34.82 -25.69 -0.41
CA SER A 554 34.02 -24.58 0.10
C SER A 554 32.52 -24.72 -0.19
N TYR A 555 32.12 -25.53 -1.18
CA TYR A 555 30.71 -25.78 -1.51
C TYR A 555 30.01 -26.78 -0.57
N ALA A 556 30.76 -27.49 0.27
CA ALA A 556 30.18 -28.40 1.24
C ALA A 556 29.22 -27.68 2.19
N ASN A 557 28.06 -28.27 2.46
CA ASN A 557 27.03 -27.71 3.35
C ASN A 557 26.43 -26.35 2.92
N THR A 558 26.65 -25.92 1.67
CA THR A 558 26.02 -24.73 1.07
C THR A 558 24.72 -25.11 0.35
N LEU A 559 24.21 -24.37 -0.64
CA LEU A 559 22.95 -24.72 -1.32
C LEU A 559 23.03 -26.10 -2.03
N TYR A 560 21.91 -26.80 -2.15
CA TYR A 560 21.87 -28.11 -2.81
C TYR A 560 22.37 -28.06 -4.25
N TRP A 561 22.09 -26.97 -4.99
CA TRP A 561 22.67 -26.76 -6.33
C TRP A 561 24.20 -26.79 -6.34
N ASN A 562 24.84 -26.23 -5.31
CA ASN A 562 26.29 -26.20 -5.17
C ASN A 562 26.82 -27.59 -4.82
N GLU A 563 26.13 -28.29 -3.92
CA GLU A 563 26.49 -29.63 -3.48
C GLU A 563 26.41 -30.67 -4.62
N THR A 564 25.62 -30.43 -5.68
CA THR A 564 25.56 -31.31 -6.85
C THR A 564 26.90 -31.47 -7.58
N LEU A 565 27.86 -30.56 -7.37
CA LEU A 565 29.20 -30.69 -7.94
C LEU A 565 30.03 -31.78 -7.25
N ARG A 566 29.67 -32.15 -6.01
CA ARG A 566 30.51 -32.98 -5.14
C ARG A 566 30.10 -34.46 -5.15
N ALA A 567 31.09 -35.35 -5.16
CA ALA A 567 30.88 -36.80 -5.15
C ALA A 567 30.18 -37.33 -3.88
N ASP A 568 30.40 -36.70 -2.72
CA ASP A 568 29.79 -37.11 -1.44
C ASP A 568 28.27 -36.93 -1.41
N THR A 569 27.73 -35.99 -2.19
CA THR A 569 26.28 -35.77 -2.34
C THR A 569 25.57 -37.02 -2.88
N TYR A 570 26.15 -37.68 -3.88
CA TYR A 570 25.54 -38.85 -4.55
C TYR A 570 25.57 -40.10 -3.68
N LYS A 571 26.57 -40.23 -2.81
CA LYS A 571 26.67 -41.36 -1.86
C LYS A 571 25.72 -41.22 -0.68
N SER A 572 25.46 -39.98 -0.23
CA SER A 572 24.74 -39.70 1.01
C SER A 572 23.23 -39.50 0.82
N LYS A 573 22.77 -39.18 -0.39
CA LYS A 573 21.36 -38.82 -0.66
C LYS A 573 20.74 -39.72 -1.74
N LEU A 574 20.27 -40.91 -1.36
CA LEU A 574 19.65 -41.85 -2.32
C LEU A 574 18.38 -41.30 -2.97
N ASP A 575 17.56 -40.51 -2.24
CA ASP A 575 16.39 -39.83 -2.80
C ASP A 575 16.76 -38.86 -3.93
N PHE A 576 17.93 -38.21 -3.85
CA PHE A 576 18.42 -37.34 -4.93
C PHE A 576 18.70 -38.13 -6.21
N VAL A 577 19.34 -39.30 -6.08
CA VAL A 577 19.63 -40.18 -7.23
C VAL A 577 18.33 -40.64 -7.87
N GLY A 578 17.36 -41.10 -7.07
CA GLY A 578 16.04 -41.49 -7.58
C GLY A 578 15.26 -40.33 -8.22
N PHE A 579 15.39 -39.12 -7.70
CA PHE A 579 14.82 -37.91 -8.33
C PHE A 579 15.48 -37.61 -9.68
N ALA A 580 16.81 -37.69 -9.76
CA ALA A 580 17.54 -37.46 -10.99
C ALA A 580 17.19 -38.51 -12.06
N GLU A 581 17.14 -39.79 -11.70
CA GLU A 581 16.78 -40.88 -12.61
C GLU A 581 15.33 -40.76 -13.11
N SER A 582 14.37 -40.48 -12.22
CA SER A 582 12.95 -40.39 -12.58
C SER A 582 12.64 -39.24 -13.54
N ASN A 583 13.42 -38.16 -13.47
CA ASN A 583 13.28 -36.99 -14.35
C ASN A 583 14.34 -36.95 -15.48
N GLN A 584 15.11 -38.03 -15.67
CA GLN A 584 16.15 -38.14 -16.71
C GLN A 584 17.21 -37.01 -16.66
N LEU A 585 17.51 -36.52 -15.46
CA LEU A 585 18.46 -35.43 -15.23
C LEU A 585 19.88 -35.99 -15.19
N SER A 586 20.76 -35.45 -16.03
CA SER A 586 22.16 -35.89 -16.18
C SER A 586 23.08 -35.36 -15.07
N PHE A 587 22.67 -35.52 -13.81
CA PHE A 587 23.49 -35.16 -12.66
C PHE A 587 24.69 -36.10 -12.53
N LYS A 588 25.90 -35.55 -12.44
CA LYS A 588 27.12 -36.28 -12.07
C LYS A 588 28.03 -35.38 -11.24
N PRO A 589 28.85 -35.95 -10.34
CA PRO A 589 29.90 -35.19 -9.68
C PRO A 589 30.93 -34.71 -10.70
N LEU A 590 31.49 -33.52 -10.46
CA LEU A 590 32.45 -32.88 -11.34
C LEU A 590 33.74 -32.63 -10.55
N GLU A 591 34.76 -33.46 -10.78
CA GLU A 591 36.08 -33.32 -10.13
C GLU A 591 36.94 -32.24 -10.81
N GLU A 592 36.68 -31.99 -12.09
CA GLU A 592 37.26 -30.91 -12.90
C GLU A 592 36.12 -30.04 -13.45
N PHE A 593 36.46 -28.83 -13.90
CA PHE A 593 35.47 -27.91 -14.45
C PHE A 593 36.07 -27.10 -15.61
N GLY A 594 35.67 -27.45 -16.83
CA GLY A 594 36.06 -26.76 -18.05
C GLY A 594 34.85 -26.41 -18.93
N PRO A 595 35.11 -26.13 -20.22
CA PRO A 595 34.06 -25.78 -21.19
C PRO A 595 32.97 -26.85 -21.34
N ASP A 596 33.34 -28.13 -21.27
CA ASP A 596 32.40 -29.25 -21.46
C ASP A 596 31.48 -29.41 -20.24
N GLU A 597 32.02 -29.37 -19.03
CA GLU A 597 31.23 -29.42 -17.80
C GLU A 597 30.31 -28.21 -17.64
N LEU A 598 30.76 -27.04 -18.09
CA LEU A 598 29.93 -25.84 -18.12
C LEU A 598 28.74 -26.02 -19.07
N GLU A 599 28.95 -26.59 -20.26
CA GLU A 599 27.89 -26.88 -21.21
C GLU A 599 26.89 -27.91 -20.65
N GLU A 600 27.39 -28.98 -20.02
CA GLU A 600 26.56 -29.99 -19.36
C GLU A 600 25.69 -29.38 -18.26
N ARG A 601 26.23 -28.48 -17.43
CA ARG A 601 25.45 -27.78 -16.40
C ARG A 601 24.47 -26.77 -16.97
N GLN A 602 24.80 -26.09 -18.06
CA GLN A 602 23.83 -25.24 -18.74
C GLN A 602 22.64 -26.08 -19.22
N LYS A 603 22.91 -27.24 -19.83
CA LYS A 603 21.86 -28.16 -20.27
C LYS A 603 21.04 -28.70 -19.09
N LEU A 604 21.70 -29.04 -18.00
CA LEU A 604 21.01 -29.48 -16.79
C LEU A 604 20.09 -28.40 -16.19
N LEU A 605 20.53 -27.12 -16.19
CA LEU A 605 19.66 -26.01 -15.79
C LEU A 605 18.48 -25.81 -16.74
N PHE A 606 18.66 -26.05 -18.05
CA PHE A 606 17.56 -26.06 -19.01
C PHE A 606 16.54 -27.16 -18.66
N ASP A 607 17.00 -28.38 -18.39
CA ASP A 607 16.13 -29.51 -18.03
C ASP A 607 15.40 -29.25 -16.71
N LEU A 608 16.09 -28.74 -15.68
CA LEU A 608 15.46 -28.33 -14.42
C LEU A 608 14.42 -27.22 -14.62
N SER A 609 14.68 -26.28 -15.55
CA SER A 609 13.71 -25.23 -15.89
C SER A 609 12.44 -25.80 -16.54
N ASN A 610 12.56 -26.86 -17.35
CA ASN A 610 11.40 -27.58 -17.89
C ASN A 610 10.51 -28.14 -16.76
N LEU A 611 11.12 -28.76 -15.74
CA LEU A 611 10.38 -29.29 -14.59
C LEU A 611 9.60 -28.20 -13.84
N ILE A 612 10.20 -27.01 -13.68
CA ILE A 612 9.60 -25.91 -12.92
C ILE A 612 8.44 -25.25 -13.69
N TRP A 613 8.62 -24.99 -14.99
CA TRP A 613 7.73 -24.11 -15.75
C TRP A 613 6.96 -24.78 -16.90
N LEU A 614 7.25 -26.04 -17.26
CA LEU A 614 6.54 -26.73 -18.34
C LEU A 614 5.81 -28.00 -17.89
N GLU A 615 6.34 -28.76 -16.93
CA GLU A 615 5.78 -30.07 -16.55
C GLU A 615 4.57 -30.03 -15.63
N ASN A 616 4.14 -28.85 -15.15
CA ASN A 616 2.88 -28.69 -14.40
C ASN A 616 1.60 -28.85 -15.27
N LYS A 617 1.70 -29.47 -16.45
CA LYS A 617 0.54 -29.97 -17.22
C LYS A 617 0.13 -31.34 -16.66
N GLY A 618 -0.52 -31.34 -15.50
CA GLY A 618 -1.26 -32.50 -14.99
C GLY A 618 -0.56 -33.28 -13.88
N SER A 619 -0.88 -32.93 -12.65
CA SER A 619 -0.99 -33.92 -11.56
C SER A 619 -2.42 -33.79 -11.05
N ASP A 620 -3.35 -34.42 -11.78
CA ASP A 620 -4.64 -34.84 -11.24
C ASP A 620 -4.44 -36.14 -10.46
#